data_AF-A0A4R2NK20-F1
#
_entry.id   AF-A0A4R2NK20-F1
#
_cell.length_a   1.000
_cell.length_b   1.000
_cell.length_c   1.000
_cell.angle_alpha   90.00
_cell.angle_beta   90.00
_cell.angle_gamma   90.00
#
_symmetry.space_group_name_H-M   'P 1'
#
loop_
_entity.id
_entity.type
_entity.pdbx_description
1 polymer ?
#
loop_
_entity_poly.entity_id
_entity_poly.type
_entity_poly.pdbx_seq_one_letter_code
_entity_poly.pdbx_strand_id
1 'polypeptide(L)'
;MTKRHIVMACLAASLTVTPVTRAAADGSDVVGGIIGGIIGGAIVNEAQRAKSKKKKTVYVSPVSAATRAQNREIQTSLNYFGFPAGVVDGVMGQNSRNAISQYQAFMGYAVTGSLAPYEKDFLVSSYHRAIAGGPATSQMVAASPMGPRGLLKAYQRELATGGAAGMAGGAMGGTMATMPGAAPGMAPPPQSMPSVPVTVPAATPPAAATPPVTTPPAATVPSMPNFMAGGDGPSLASHCNKVSLLTNSNGGFTTLASMSDPAFALSEQFCLARTYAIAEGEDLVRKVAQIQPDEIAAQCEALGPLLKDHVAALSLKSQSEVLRDVSTFVLNAGMAPEQLAGTAKICMSVGYRRDNMTVAIGSGLLLVVLGEKVYAELIGHHLSQGFGTSRRPDLAMAWYDTALTALDSGAVAVFAPGQPERNALIRKAAYSLGGRDSSRAVPSFDNTPKPTALPSFSVEN
;
A
#
# COMPACT_ATOMS: atom_id res chain seq x y z
N MET A 1 34.78 -36.95 67.33
CA MET A 1 33.69 -37.64 66.59
C MET A 1 33.84 -37.30 65.11
N THR A 2 34.62 -38.10 64.35
CA THR A 2 34.16 -39.16 63.41
C THR A 2 33.33 -38.64 62.23
N LYS A 3 33.99 -38.38 61.08
CA LYS A 3 33.94 -39.12 59.78
C LYS A 3 32.63 -38.87 58.99
N ARG A 4 32.62 -38.55 57.69
CA ARG A 4 33.39 -39.17 56.58
C ARG A 4 33.24 -38.35 55.28
N HIS A 5 34.23 -38.55 54.41
CA HIS A 5 34.57 -37.92 53.11
C HIS A 5 33.54 -38.02 51.98
N ILE A 6 33.70 -37.20 50.92
CA ILE A 6 33.86 -37.58 49.48
C ILE A 6 34.16 -36.29 48.64
N VAL A 7 35.41 -36.10 48.17
CA VAL A 7 35.93 -36.21 46.77
C VAL A 7 35.32 -35.17 45.80
N MET A 8 36.05 -34.11 45.38
CA MET A 8 37.05 -33.99 44.30
C MET A 8 36.50 -34.17 42.86
N ALA A 9 36.88 -33.22 42.00
CA ALA A 9 37.24 -33.34 40.59
C ALA A 9 36.44 -32.48 39.59
N CYS A 10 37.19 -31.60 38.94
CA CYS A 10 36.88 -30.85 37.73
C CYS A 10 36.35 -31.77 36.62
N LEU A 11 35.31 -31.34 35.90
CA LEU A 11 35.00 -31.87 34.57
C LEU A 11 35.00 -30.75 33.54
N ALA A 12 35.86 -30.95 32.55
CA ALA A 12 36.10 -30.11 31.39
C ALA A 12 34.89 -30.10 30.44
N ALA A 13 34.81 -29.01 29.67
CA ALA A 13 33.86 -28.81 28.59
C ALA A 13 33.99 -29.89 27.50
N SER A 14 32.88 -30.56 27.21
CA SER A 14 32.72 -31.43 26.05
C SER A 14 31.73 -30.79 25.09
N LEU A 15 32.23 -30.05 24.08
CA LEU A 15 31.46 -29.75 22.88
C LEU A 15 31.40 -31.01 22.01
N THR A 16 30.22 -31.62 21.87
CA THR A 16 29.97 -32.63 20.85
C THR A 16 29.31 -31.97 19.65
N VAL A 17 30.11 -31.71 18.61
CA VAL A 17 29.66 -31.44 17.25
C VAL A 17 29.49 -32.79 16.56
N THR A 18 28.27 -33.15 16.17
CA THR A 18 28.00 -34.33 15.34
C THR A 18 28.00 -33.95 13.87
N PRO A 19 28.93 -34.47 13.03
CA PRO A 19 28.81 -34.35 11.58
C PRO A 19 27.85 -35.41 11.02
N VAL A 20 26.99 -34.96 10.11
CA VAL A 20 26.08 -35.76 9.29
C VAL A 20 26.89 -36.69 8.37
N THR A 21 26.65 -37.99 8.46
CA THR A 21 27.23 -39.00 7.58
C THR A 21 26.55 -38.97 6.21
N ARG A 22 27.36 -38.88 5.14
CA ARG A 22 26.97 -39.34 3.80
C ARG A 22 27.64 -40.68 3.56
N ALA A 23 26.82 -41.72 3.40
CA ALA A 23 27.25 -43.03 2.97
C ALA A 23 27.63 -42.98 1.47
N ALA A 24 28.85 -43.39 1.17
CA ALA A 24 29.25 -43.91 -0.13
C ALA A 24 29.89 -45.27 0.16
N ALA A 25 29.16 -46.33 -0.18
CA ALA A 25 29.70 -47.68 -0.21
C ALA A 25 30.10 -47.94 -1.67
N ASP A 26 31.36 -48.33 -1.88
CA ASP A 26 31.70 -49.42 -2.81
C ASP A 26 33.19 -49.73 -2.70
N GLY A 27 33.50 -51.03 -2.59
CA GLY A 27 34.79 -51.58 -3.01
C GLY A 27 35.70 -52.15 -1.93
N SER A 28 35.78 -53.48 -1.95
CA SER A 28 36.81 -54.37 -1.43
C SER A 28 38.26 -53.84 -1.36
N ASP A 29 38.96 -54.32 -0.32
CA ASP A 29 40.40 -54.63 -0.25
C ASP A 29 41.46 -53.56 -0.54
N VAL A 30 42.30 -53.38 0.49
CA VAL A 30 43.78 -53.39 0.41
C VAL A 30 44.49 -52.08 0.01
N VAL A 31 45.15 -51.52 1.03
CA VAL A 31 46.54 -51.01 1.08
C VAL A 31 46.90 -49.75 0.26
N GLY A 32 47.18 -48.67 1.03
CA GLY A 32 48.51 -48.05 1.07
C GLY A 32 48.87 -46.99 0.03
N GLY A 33 49.21 -45.79 0.54
CA GLY A 33 50.35 -45.01 0.02
C GLY A 33 50.10 -43.95 -1.06
N ILE A 34 50.08 -42.68 -0.62
CA ILE A 34 51.12 -41.66 -0.91
C ILE A 34 51.61 -41.46 -2.38
N ILE A 35 51.52 -40.18 -2.82
CA ILE A 35 52.37 -39.43 -3.79
C ILE A 35 52.15 -39.56 -5.31
N GLY A 36 52.17 -38.38 -5.97
CA GLY A 36 52.65 -38.16 -7.35
C GLY A 36 51.54 -38.29 -8.39
N GLY A 37 51.38 -37.41 -9.38
CA GLY A 37 52.40 -36.70 -10.15
C GLY A 37 52.33 -37.19 -11.60
N ILE A 38 51.76 -36.34 -12.47
CA ILE A 38 52.05 -36.10 -13.91
C ILE A 38 52.28 -37.29 -14.88
N ILE A 39 51.79 -37.10 -16.12
CA ILE A 39 52.15 -37.77 -17.40
C ILE A 39 51.35 -39.07 -17.63
N GLY A 40 50.70 -39.36 -18.75
CA GLY A 40 50.59 -38.74 -20.07
C GLY A 40 50.11 -39.83 -21.05
N GLY A 41 49.36 -39.44 -22.09
CA GLY A 41 48.89 -40.33 -23.16
C GLY A 41 47.56 -41.04 -22.84
N ALA A 42 46.59 -41.16 -23.75
CA ALA A 42 46.64 -40.97 -25.17
C ALA A 42 45.21 -40.92 -25.75
N ILE A 43 45.16 -40.51 -27.03
CA ILE A 43 44.14 -40.84 -28.04
C ILE A 43 42.90 -39.93 -28.14
N VAL A 44 43.00 -39.03 -29.14
CA VAL A 44 42.06 -38.78 -30.25
C VAL A 44 40.57 -38.74 -29.92
N ASN A 45 39.96 -37.55 -30.08
CA ASN A 45 38.81 -37.44 -31.00
C ASN A 45 38.60 -36.00 -31.50
N GLU A 46 39.00 -35.76 -32.75
CA GLU A 46 38.75 -34.53 -33.51
C GLU A 46 37.31 -34.48 -34.09
N ALA A 47 36.30 -34.84 -33.30
CA ALA A 47 34.90 -34.87 -33.75
C ALA A 47 33.97 -33.87 -33.05
N GLN A 48 34.48 -32.97 -32.19
CA GLN A 48 33.62 -32.00 -31.48
C GLN A 48 33.98 -30.52 -31.66
N ARG A 49 35.00 -30.18 -32.47
CA ARG A 49 35.36 -28.77 -32.71
C ARG A 49 34.44 -27.97 -33.65
N ALA A 50 33.36 -28.58 -34.19
CA ALA A 50 32.48 -27.92 -35.15
C ALA A 50 31.08 -27.51 -34.65
N LYS A 51 30.70 -27.74 -33.37
CA LYS A 51 29.36 -27.38 -32.89
C LYS A 51 29.32 -26.91 -31.43
N SER A 52 29.86 -25.74 -31.13
CA SER A 52 29.39 -24.97 -29.97
C SER A 52 29.77 -23.49 -30.06
N LYS A 53 28.98 -22.73 -30.83
CA LYS A 53 28.68 -21.33 -30.51
C LYS A 53 27.18 -21.22 -30.27
N LYS A 54 26.66 -21.96 -29.29
CA LYS A 54 25.31 -21.70 -28.78
C LYS A 54 25.38 -20.38 -28.01
N LYS A 55 24.86 -19.30 -28.62
CA LYS A 55 24.58 -18.05 -27.92
C LYS A 55 23.74 -18.40 -26.70
N LYS A 56 24.26 -18.14 -25.50
CA LYS A 56 23.57 -18.35 -24.24
C LYS A 56 22.47 -17.30 -24.16
N THR A 57 21.26 -17.62 -24.64
CA THR A 57 20.10 -16.74 -24.47
C THR A 57 19.75 -16.79 -22.98
N VAL A 58 20.18 -15.77 -22.24
CA VAL A 58 19.78 -15.60 -20.84
C VAL A 58 18.31 -15.26 -20.85
N TYR A 59 17.48 -16.22 -20.45
CA TYR A 59 16.06 -15.99 -20.26
C TYR A 59 15.90 -15.17 -18.98
N VAL A 60 15.80 -13.84 -19.12
CA VAL A 60 15.49 -12.95 -18.01
C VAL A 60 14.00 -13.10 -17.74
N SER A 61 13.64 -13.57 -16.55
CA SER A 61 12.25 -13.72 -16.13
C SER A 61 11.48 -12.42 -16.39
N PRO A 62 10.28 -12.48 -16.98
CA PRO A 62 9.51 -11.28 -17.27
C PRO A 62 9.18 -10.57 -15.95
N VAL A 63 9.44 -9.26 -15.91
CA VAL A 63 9.07 -8.38 -14.80
C VAL A 63 7.61 -8.63 -14.42
N SER A 64 7.31 -8.79 -13.13
CA SER A 64 5.94 -9.08 -12.68
C SER A 64 4.98 -7.95 -13.05
N ALA A 65 3.68 -8.25 -13.19
CA ALA A 65 2.67 -7.23 -13.48
C ALA A 65 2.63 -6.13 -12.39
N ALA A 66 2.81 -6.53 -11.12
CA ALA A 66 2.91 -5.64 -9.99
C ALA A 66 4.12 -4.71 -10.08
N THR A 67 5.30 -5.26 -10.43
CA THR A 67 6.52 -4.45 -10.61
C THR A 67 6.38 -3.46 -11.75
N ARG A 68 5.73 -3.83 -12.87
CA ARG A 68 5.44 -2.89 -13.96
C ARG A 68 4.51 -1.76 -13.54
N ALA A 69 3.49 -2.06 -12.72
CA ALA A 69 2.60 -1.03 -12.19
C ALA A 69 3.37 -0.03 -11.31
N GLN A 70 4.25 -0.52 -10.45
CA GLN A 70 5.10 0.32 -9.61
C GLN A 70 6.09 1.16 -10.41
N ASN A 71 6.69 0.58 -11.46
CA ASN A 71 7.60 1.31 -12.34
C ASN A 71 6.87 2.43 -13.10
N ARG A 72 5.61 2.20 -13.51
CA ARG A 72 4.78 3.24 -14.13
C ARG A 72 4.54 4.39 -13.16
N GLU A 73 4.24 4.08 -11.91
CA GLU A 73 4.05 5.10 -10.87
C GLU A 73 5.31 5.95 -10.65
N ILE A 74 6.49 5.32 -10.64
CA ILE A 74 7.78 6.03 -10.58
C ILE A 74 7.96 6.93 -11.81
N GLN A 75 7.75 6.40 -13.03
CA GLN A 75 7.91 7.17 -14.27
C GLN A 75 6.95 8.36 -14.32
N THR A 76 5.68 8.18 -13.91
CA THR A 76 4.70 9.26 -13.79
C THR A 76 5.16 10.33 -12.81
N SER A 77 5.63 9.91 -11.62
CA SER A 77 6.09 10.84 -10.59
C SER A 77 7.31 11.64 -11.04
N LEU A 78 8.30 10.98 -11.66
CA LEU A 78 9.48 11.63 -12.22
C LEU A 78 9.08 12.68 -13.27
N ASN A 79 8.24 12.29 -14.24
CA ASN A 79 7.78 13.18 -15.29
C ASN A 79 7.02 14.38 -14.73
N TYR A 80 6.16 14.19 -13.73
CA TYR A 80 5.40 15.27 -13.08
C TYR A 80 6.32 16.33 -12.47
N PHE A 81 7.37 15.91 -11.76
CA PHE A 81 8.36 16.83 -11.19
C PHE A 81 9.33 17.42 -12.23
N GLY A 82 9.16 17.05 -13.50
CA GLY A 82 9.99 17.54 -14.59
C GLY A 82 11.36 16.86 -14.66
N PHE A 83 11.46 15.62 -14.20
CA PHE A 83 12.57 14.71 -14.50
C PHE A 83 12.14 13.79 -15.65
N PRO A 84 12.65 13.97 -16.88
CA PRO A 84 12.13 13.30 -18.07
C PRO A 84 12.48 11.80 -18.08
N ALA A 85 11.56 10.97 -17.58
CA ALA A 85 11.70 9.51 -17.58
C ALA A 85 11.28 8.86 -18.91
N GLY A 86 10.67 9.63 -19.81
CA GLY A 86 10.14 9.14 -21.08
C GLY A 86 8.69 8.63 -20.94
N VAL A 87 8.30 7.71 -21.82
CA VAL A 87 6.94 7.14 -21.83
C VAL A 87 6.71 6.29 -20.57
N VAL A 88 5.51 6.38 -20.00
CA VAL A 88 5.09 5.61 -18.83
C VAL A 88 4.67 4.20 -19.26
N ASP A 89 5.66 3.32 -19.43
CA ASP A 89 5.48 1.93 -19.91
C ASP A 89 5.70 0.87 -18.82
N GLY A 90 6.28 1.25 -17.68
CA GLY A 90 6.65 0.37 -16.58
C GLY A 90 7.98 -0.36 -16.80
N VAL A 91 8.74 0.03 -17.83
CA VAL A 91 10.06 -0.52 -18.14
C VAL A 91 11.12 0.50 -17.72
N MET A 92 11.98 0.13 -16.77
CA MET A 92 13.04 1.01 -16.27
C MET A 92 14.24 1.03 -17.24
N GLY A 93 14.08 1.81 -18.31
CA GLY A 93 15.07 2.03 -19.35
C GLY A 93 16.11 3.10 -19.00
N GLN A 94 16.88 3.52 -20.01
CA GLN A 94 17.92 4.54 -19.83
C GLN A 94 17.34 5.90 -19.42
N ASN A 95 16.20 6.30 -19.99
CA ASN A 95 15.54 7.56 -19.65
C ASN A 95 15.07 7.59 -18.19
N SER A 96 14.43 6.51 -17.71
CA SER A 96 14.07 6.38 -16.29
C SER A 96 15.29 6.47 -15.38
N ARG A 97 16.39 5.79 -15.71
CA ARG A 97 17.64 5.87 -14.91
C ARG A 97 18.24 7.28 -14.91
N ASN A 98 18.27 7.95 -16.06
CA ASN A 98 18.74 9.33 -16.17
C ASN A 98 17.87 10.29 -15.35
N ALA A 99 16.54 10.12 -15.39
CA ALA A 99 15.60 10.90 -14.59
C ALA A 99 15.79 10.66 -13.10
N ILE A 100 16.03 9.41 -12.68
CA ILE A 100 16.38 9.07 -11.29
C ILE A 100 17.67 9.78 -10.87
N SER A 101 18.72 9.74 -11.70
CA SER A 101 19.97 10.44 -11.39
C SER A 101 19.78 11.94 -11.23
N GLN A 102 18.94 12.57 -12.06
CA GLN A 102 18.61 13.99 -11.94
C GLN A 102 17.82 14.29 -10.67
N TYR A 103 16.86 13.44 -10.34
CA TYR A 103 16.11 13.54 -9.09
C TYR A 103 17.03 13.42 -7.87
N GLN A 104 17.91 12.43 -7.86
CA GLN A 104 18.90 12.23 -6.79
C GLN A 104 19.81 13.45 -6.64
N ALA A 105 20.36 13.95 -7.75
CA ALA A 105 21.20 15.15 -7.74
C ALA A 105 20.43 16.38 -7.22
N PHE A 106 19.17 16.52 -7.62
CA PHE A 106 18.34 17.64 -7.19
C PHE A 106 18.05 17.61 -5.68
N MET A 107 17.81 16.42 -5.14
CA MET A 107 17.52 16.20 -3.72
C MET A 107 18.76 16.10 -2.83
N GLY A 108 19.96 16.05 -3.41
CA GLY A 108 21.21 15.88 -2.68
C GLY A 108 21.48 14.43 -2.24
N TYR A 109 20.82 13.45 -2.85
CA TYR A 109 21.08 12.02 -2.63
C TYR A 109 22.30 11.55 -3.43
N ALA A 110 22.80 10.36 -3.09
CA ALA A 110 23.83 9.71 -3.89
C ALA A 110 23.29 9.39 -5.30
N VAL A 111 23.99 9.88 -6.33
CA VAL A 111 23.56 9.73 -7.73
C VAL A 111 23.95 8.34 -8.25
N THR A 112 23.09 7.36 -7.99
CA THR A 112 23.30 5.96 -8.39
C THR A 112 22.51 5.57 -9.64
N GLY A 113 21.52 6.39 -10.03
CA GLY A 113 20.59 6.07 -11.11
C GLY A 113 19.60 4.94 -10.79
N SER A 114 19.59 4.48 -9.53
CA SER A 114 18.67 3.48 -8.99
C SER A 114 18.02 4.02 -7.72
N LEU A 115 16.69 3.95 -7.63
CA LEU A 115 15.97 4.47 -6.47
C LEU A 115 16.15 3.55 -5.25
N ALA A 116 16.66 4.10 -4.16
CA ALA A 116 16.51 3.46 -2.87
C ALA A 116 15.03 3.48 -2.41
N PRO A 117 14.59 2.56 -1.54
CA PRO A 117 13.19 2.50 -1.10
C PRO A 117 12.66 3.83 -0.55
N TYR A 118 13.41 4.49 0.33
CA TYR A 118 13.02 5.78 0.90
C TYR A 118 12.92 6.90 -0.15
N GLU A 119 13.80 6.90 -1.16
CA GLU A 119 13.81 7.91 -2.24
C GLU A 119 12.57 7.78 -3.13
N LYS A 120 12.19 6.53 -3.40
CA LYS A 120 10.97 6.18 -4.13
C LYS A 120 9.74 6.56 -3.33
N ASP A 121 9.67 6.18 -2.06
CA ASP A 121 8.51 6.46 -1.23
C ASP A 121 8.30 7.97 -1.10
N PHE A 122 9.38 8.74 -0.90
CA PHE A 122 9.31 10.19 -0.89
C PHE A 122 8.86 10.78 -2.24
N LEU A 123 9.39 10.28 -3.36
CA LEU A 123 9.02 10.75 -4.70
C LEU A 123 7.53 10.51 -5.00
N VAL A 124 7.06 9.28 -4.74
CA VAL A 124 5.69 8.85 -5.04
C VAL A 124 4.70 9.53 -4.09
N SER A 125 4.99 9.58 -2.79
CA SER A 125 4.14 10.30 -1.82
C SER A 125 4.07 11.79 -2.12
N SER A 126 5.19 12.42 -2.51
CA SER A 126 5.21 13.83 -2.92
C SER A 126 4.35 14.06 -4.16
N TYR A 127 4.36 13.14 -5.13
CA TYR A 127 3.50 13.22 -6.31
C TYR A 127 2.02 13.18 -5.90
N HIS A 128 1.64 12.20 -5.08
CA HIS A 128 0.27 12.08 -4.55
C HIS A 128 -0.16 13.29 -3.73
N ARG A 129 0.75 13.88 -2.96
CA ARG A 129 0.51 15.13 -2.23
C ARG A 129 0.32 16.32 -3.17
N ALA A 130 1.16 16.43 -4.19
CA ALA A 130 1.09 17.51 -5.16
C ALA A 130 -0.23 17.50 -5.93
N ILE A 131 -0.68 16.33 -6.39
CA ILE A 131 -1.99 16.20 -7.05
C ILE A 131 -3.16 16.45 -6.08
N ALA A 132 -3.05 15.98 -4.83
CA ALA A 132 -4.11 16.18 -3.82
C ALA A 132 -4.22 17.64 -3.33
N GLY A 133 -3.11 18.40 -3.34
CA GLY A 133 -3.08 19.78 -2.86
C GLY A 133 -3.76 20.81 -3.78
N GLY A 134 -4.17 20.42 -4.99
CA GLY A 134 -5.03 21.22 -5.87
C GLY A 134 -4.49 22.65 -6.12
N PRO A 135 -5.32 23.70 -5.96
CA PRO A 135 -4.91 25.09 -6.19
C PRO A 135 -3.73 25.56 -5.33
N ALA A 136 -3.59 25.05 -4.09
CA ALA A 136 -2.49 25.41 -3.22
C ALA A 136 -1.15 24.90 -3.77
N THR A 137 -1.12 23.68 -4.32
CA THR A 137 0.04 23.17 -5.05
C THR A 137 0.35 24.03 -6.26
N SER A 138 -0.66 24.40 -7.06
CA SER A 138 -0.46 25.25 -8.25
C SER A 138 0.13 26.61 -7.89
N GLN A 139 -0.28 27.21 -6.77
CA GLN A 139 0.31 28.45 -6.26
C GLN A 139 1.77 28.26 -5.83
N MET A 140 2.09 27.17 -5.12
CA MET A 140 3.47 26.85 -4.74
C MET A 140 4.36 26.60 -5.97
N VAL A 141 3.83 25.96 -7.02
CA VAL A 141 4.55 25.75 -8.28
C VAL A 141 4.79 27.08 -9.00
N ALA A 142 3.77 27.94 -9.07
CA ALA A 142 3.88 29.27 -9.69
C ALA A 142 4.83 30.20 -8.93
N ALA A 143 4.88 30.10 -7.60
CA ALA A 143 5.78 30.87 -6.74
C ALA A 143 7.22 30.31 -6.72
N SER A 144 7.42 29.07 -7.16
CA SER A 144 8.72 28.40 -7.16
C SER A 144 9.47 28.65 -8.47
N PRO A 145 10.69 29.24 -8.44
CA PRO A 145 11.54 29.37 -9.64
C PRO A 145 11.91 28.02 -10.26
N MET A 146 11.81 26.94 -9.49
CA MET A 146 12.13 25.57 -9.94
C MET A 146 10.89 24.83 -10.48
N GLY A 147 9.72 25.48 -10.55
CA GLY A 147 8.48 24.84 -10.98
C GLY A 147 8.11 23.62 -10.11
N PRO A 148 7.53 22.56 -10.69
CA PRO A 148 7.05 21.38 -9.97
C PRO A 148 8.11 20.69 -9.09
N ARG A 149 9.35 20.51 -9.56
CA ARG A 149 10.42 19.92 -8.72
C ARG A 149 10.71 20.71 -7.45
N GLY A 150 10.42 22.02 -7.42
CA GLY A 150 10.57 22.82 -6.20
C GLY A 150 9.71 22.33 -5.03
N LEU A 151 8.56 21.70 -5.33
CA LEU A 151 7.69 21.09 -4.33
C LEU A 151 8.40 20.00 -3.53
N LEU A 152 9.28 19.22 -4.17
CA LEU A 152 10.02 18.16 -3.47
C LEU A 152 10.89 18.74 -2.34
N LYS A 153 11.53 19.88 -2.55
CA LYS A 153 12.29 20.54 -1.47
C LYS A 153 11.39 21.19 -0.43
N ALA A 154 10.24 21.72 -0.84
CA ALA A 154 9.25 22.27 0.10
C ALA A 154 8.72 21.17 1.04
N TYR A 155 8.30 20.04 0.49
CA TYR A 155 7.80 18.91 1.27
C TYR A 155 8.89 18.25 2.12
N GLN A 156 10.12 18.16 1.62
CA GLN A 156 11.25 17.64 2.42
C GLN A 156 11.53 18.53 3.64
N ARG A 157 11.49 19.86 3.48
CA ARG A 157 11.66 20.80 4.60
C ARG A 157 10.53 20.68 5.61
N GLU A 158 9.29 20.57 5.13
CA GLU A 158 8.13 20.41 6.00
C GLU A 158 8.23 19.15 6.86
N LEU A 159 8.65 18.03 6.27
CA LEU A 159 8.94 16.78 6.99
C LEU A 159 10.05 16.97 8.05
N ALA A 160 11.11 17.71 7.71
CA ALA A 160 12.20 18.00 8.65
C ALA A 160 11.75 18.91 9.82
N THR A 161 10.76 19.78 9.60
CA THR A 161 10.21 20.70 10.60
C THR A 161 8.99 20.16 11.36
N GLY A 162 8.61 18.90 11.16
CA GLY A 162 7.51 18.27 11.89
C GLY A 162 6.10 18.71 11.46
N GLY A 163 5.90 19.06 10.18
CA GLY A 163 4.55 19.30 9.62
C GLY A 163 3.91 20.64 9.98
N ALA A 164 4.61 21.54 10.68
CA ALA A 164 4.03 22.76 11.24
C ALA A 164 4.21 24.04 10.40
N ALA A 165 4.71 23.98 9.16
CA ALA A 165 5.13 25.16 8.40
C ALA A 165 4.43 25.37 7.04
N GLY A 166 3.23 24.83 6.83
CA GLY A 166 2.44 25.05 5.61
C GLY A 166 1.49 26.26 5.64
N MET A 167 1.31 26.92 6.80
CA MET A 167 0.28 27.96 7.00
C MET A 167 0.82 29.23 7.67
N ALA A 168 2.09 29.61 7.43
CA ALA A 168 2.64 30.85 7.96
C ALA A 168 3.62 31.55 6.99
N GLY A 169 3.20 32.73 6.51
CA GLY A 169 4.07 33.81 6.01
C GLY A 169 4.10 33.98 4.48
N GLY A 170 3.83 35.15 3.91
CA GLY A 170 3.57 36.45 4.52
C GLY A 170 3.35 37.52 3.45
N ALA A 171 2.52 38.48 3.79
CA ALA A 171 2.44 39.77 3.14
C ALA A 171 3.79 40.49 3.25
N MET A 172 4.32 40.96 2.12
CA MET A 172 5.15 42.17 2.07
C MET A 172 4.91 42.85 0.73
N GLY A 173 4.42 44.08 0.80
CA GLY A 173 4.28 44.99 -0.33
C GLY A 173 5.55 45.77 -0.60
N GLY A 174 5.60 46.39 -1.80
CA GLY A 174 6.59 47.39 -2.23
C GLY A 174 7.93 46.76 -2.64
N THR A 175 8.50 47.00 -3.82
CA THR A 175 8.54 48.25 -4.59
C THR A 175 8.95 47.95 -6.04
N MET A 176 8.54 48.87 -6.92
CA MET A 176 8.79 48.89 -8.36
C MET A 176 10.28 48.87 -8.71
N ALA A 177 10.64 48.07 -9.72
CA ALA A 177 11.79 48.34 -10.58
C ALA A 177 11.45 47.91 -12.03
N THR A 178 11.17 48.93 -12.84
CA THR A 178 11.04 48.94 -14.29
C THR A 178 12.38 48.61 -14.98
N MET A 179 12.34 47.91 -16.12
CA MET A 179 13.00 48.26 -17.42
C MET A 179 13.03 47.05 -18.40
N PRO A 180 13.20 47.27 -19.73
CA PRO A 180 12.24 46.79 -20.73
C PRO A 180 12.78 45.82 -21.82
N GLY A 181 11.83 45.15 -22.49
CA GLY A 181 11.72 45.08 -23.95
C GLY A 181 12.67 44.21 -24.77
N ALA A 182 12.15 43.12 -25.37
CA ALA A 182 12.46 42.70 -26.74
C ALA A 182 11.37 41.76 -27.29
N ALA A 183 11.05 41.93 -28.56
CA ALA A 183 9.88 41.46 -29.30
C ALA A 183 10.08 40.04 -29.94
N PRO A 184 9.10 39.48 -30.69
CA PRO A 184 8.82 38.05 -30.79
C PRO A 184 9.50 37.32 -31.96
N GLY A 185 9.68 36.01 -31.84
CA GLY A 185 10.27 35.15 -32.87
C GLY A 185 9.59 33.78 -33.00
N MET A 186 8.91 33.61 -34.15
CA MET A 186 8.52 32.42 -34.92
C MET A 186 8.33 31.03 -34.27
N ALA A 187 7.15 30.47 -34.54
CA ALA A 187 6.81 29.04 -34.54
C ALA A 187 7.36 28.29 -35.78
N PRO A 188 7.61 26.97 -35.68
CA PRO A 188 7.63 26.06 -36.83
C PRO A 188 6.40 25.12 -36.90
N PRO A 189 6.09 24.57 -38.09
CA PRO A 189 4.80 23.92 -38.43
C PRO A 189 4.69 22.43 -38.05
N PRO A 190 3.47 21.83 -38.16
CA PRO A 190 3.22 20.43 -37.79
C PRO A 190 3.65 19.45 -38.89
N GLN A 191 4.22 18.31 -38.50
CA GLN A 191 4.55 17.21 -39.41
C GLN A 191 3.66 15.99 -39.20
N SER A 192 3.36 15.37 -40.34
CA SER A 192 2.34 14.38 -40.67
C SER A 192 2.63 12.95 -40.20
N MET A 193 1.53 12.22 -39.94
CA MET A 193 1.48 10.76 -39.78
C MET A 193 1.88 9.99 -41.04
N PRO A 194 2.42 8.77 -40.90
CA PRO A 194 2.21 7.71 -41.89
C PRO A 194 1.34 6.55 -41.36
N SER A 195 0.59 6.00 -42.31
CA SER A 195 -0.44 4.97 -42.24
C SER A 195 0.04 3.55 -41.95
N VAL A 196 -0.86 2.80 -41.31
CA VAL A 196 -0.96 1.34 -41.17
C VAL A 196 -0.85 0.57 -42.50
N PRO A 197 -0.35 -0.67 -42.47
CA PRO A 197 -0.86 -1.75 -43.30
C PRO A 197 -1.63 -2.80 -42.47
N VAL A 198 -2.78 -3.16 -43.01
CA VAL A 198 -3.66 -4.27 -42.63
C VAL A 198 -3.10 -5.58 -43.17
N THR A 199 -3.09 -6.64 -42.37
CA THR A 199 -2.97 -8.03 -42.86
C THR A 199 -4.05 -8.91 -42.23
N VAL A 200 -4.78 -9.61 -43.10
CA VAL A 200 -5.92 -10.52 -42.92
C VAL A 200 -5.43 -11.93 -42.48
N PRO A 201 -6.31 -12.81 -41.94
CA PRO A 201 -5.94 -13.96 -41.09
C PRO A 201 -5.73 -15.27 -41.88
N ALA A 202 -4.95 -16.20 -41.30
CA ALA A 202 -4.80 -17.55 -41.83
C ALA A 202 -4.88 -18.64 -40.74
N ALA A 203 -5.93 -19.43 -40.84
CA ALA A 203 -6.10 -20.89 -40.67
C ALA A 203 -5.35 -21.67 -39.55
N THR A 204 -6.16 -22.33 -38.72
CA THR A 204 -5.87 -23.54 -37.92
C THR A 204 -5.66 -24.80 -38.76
N PRO A 205 -4.77 -25.70 -38.31
CA PRO A 205 -4.96 -27.15 -38.46
C PRO A 205 -4.73 -27.94 -37.13
N PRO A 206 -5.04 -29.26 -37.10
CA PRO A 206 -5.71 -29.90 -35.97
C PRO A 206 -4.82 -30.72 -35.02
N ALA A 207 -5.48 -31.19 -33.96
CA ALA A 207 -4.98 -32.08 -32.90
C ALA A 207 -4.42 -33.42 -33.40
N ALA A 208 -3.40 -33.92 -32.69
CA ALA A 208 -2.92 -35.30 -32.80
C ALA A 208 -2.50 -35.85 -31.42
N ALA A 209 -2.63 -37.17 -31.30
CA ALA A 209 -2.89 -37.95 -30.10
C ALA A 209 -1.67 -38.28 -29.21
N THR A 210 -1.99 -38.58 -27.95
CA THR A 210 -1.14 -39.11 -26.88
C THR A 210 -0.83 -40.61 -27.04
N PRO A 211 0.39 -41.06 -26.68
CA PRO A 211 0.63 -42.43 -26.21
C PRO A 211 0.80 -42.52 -24.67
N PRO A 212 0.57 -43.68 -24.04
CA PRO A 212 0.49 -43.82 -22.58
C PRO A 212 1.88 -44.03 -21.94
N VAL A 213 2.06 -43.53 -20.72
CA VAL A 213 3.27 -43.76 -19.91
C VAL A 213 2.86 -44.35 -18.56
N THR A 214 3.55 -45.43 -18.20
CA THR A 214 3.47 -46.20 -16.96
C THR A 214 4.07 -45.44 -15.76
N THR A 215 3.50 -45.65 -14.56
CA THR A 215 3.80 -44.93 -13.30
C THR A 215 4.92 -45.56 -12.47
N PRO A 216 5.82 -44.73 -11.90
CA PRO A 216 6.51 -45.01 -10.63
C PRO A 216 6.12 -44.02 -9.50
N PRO A 217 6.42 -44.32 -8.22
CA PRO A 217 5.71 -43.82 -7.05
C PRO A 217 6.11 -42.40 -6.57
N ALA A 218 5.20 -41.82 -5.77
CA ALA A 218 5.05 -40.41 -5.43
C ALA A 218 6.27 -39.75 -4.75
N ALA A 219 6.71 -38.64 -5.35
CA ALA A 219 7.48 -37.58 -4.71
C ALA A 219 6.57 -36.36 -4.46
N THR A 220 6.74 -35.70 -3.32
CA THR A 220 5.99 -34.51 -2.90
C THR A 220 6.09 -33.39 -3.94
N VAL A 221 4.95 -33.08 -4.55
CA VAL A 221 4.83 -32.08 -5.62
C VAL A 221 5.00 -30.67 -5.04
N PRO A 222 5.82 -29.78 -5.64
CA PRO A 222 5.69 -28.35 -5.44
C PRO A 222 4.27 -27.95 -5.83
N SER A 223 3.55 -27.28 -4.92
CA SER A 223 2.21 -26.78 -5.25
C SER A 223 2.31 -25.83 -6.44
N MET A 224 1.52 -26.15 -7.47
CA MET A 224 1.35 -25.32 -8.65
C MET A 224 0.89 -23.91 -8.20
N PRO A 225 1.40 -22.80 -8.77
CA PRO A 225 0.92 -21.47 -8.44
C PRO A 225 -0.59 -21.43 -8.63
N ASN A 226 -1.33 -21.30 -7.53
CA ASN A 226 -2.77 -21.20 -7.60
C ASN A 226 -3.13 -19.75 -7.96
N PHE A 227 -3.27 -19.48 -9.26
CA PHE A 227 -3.69 -18.18 -9.78
C PHE A 227 -5.13 -17.80 -9.38
N MET A 228 -5.84 -18.70 -8.70
CA MET A 228 -7.18 -18.51 -8.15
C MET A 228 -7.23 -18.63 -6.62
N ALA A 229 -6.08 -18.76 -5.93
CA ALA A 229 -6.02 -18.64 -4.48
C ALA A 229 -5.90 -17.16 -4.08
N GLY A 230 -6.99 -16.60 -3.58
CA GLY A 230 -6.96 -15.42 -2.72
C GLY A 230 -7.31 -14.11 -3.41
N GLY A 231 -8.60 -13.78 -3.40
CA GLY A 231 -9.12 -12.46 -3.75
C GLY A 231 -10.64 -12.51 -3.74
N ASP A 232 -11.26 -12.26 -2.58
CA ASP A 232 -12.72 -12.24 -2.38
C ASP A 232 -13.36 -11.00 -3.04
N GLY A 233 -13.18 -10.83 -4.37
CA GLY A 233 -13.80 -9.77 -5.16
C GLY A 233 -12.83 -8.86 -5.93
N PRO A 234 -13.33 -7.74 -6.50
CA PRO A 234 -12.53 -6.79 -7.26
C PRO A 234 -11.43 -6.16 -6.40
N SER A 235 -10.28 -5.85 -7.03
CA SER A 235 -9.15 -5.20 -6.39
C SER A 235 -9.49 -3.76 -5.99
N LEU A 236 -9.44 -3.45 -4.69
CA LEU A 236 -9.64 -2.08 -4.20
C LEU A 236 -8.46 -1.19 -4.60
N ALA A 237 -7.24 -1.73 -4.62
CA ALA A 237 -6.07 -0.99 -5.10
C ALA A 237 -6.25 -0.52 -6.56
N SER A 238 -6.71 -1.41 -7.44
CA SER A 238 -7.00 -1.08 -8.84
C SER A 238 -8.12 -0.05 -8.97
N HIS A 239 -9.20 -0.20 -8.19
CA HIS A 239 -10.28 0.78 -8.13
C HIS A 239 -9.77 2.16 -7.72
N CYS A 240 -8.98 2.26 -6.66
CA CYS A 240 -8.47 3.54 -6.19
C CYS A 240 -7.48 4.20 -7.16
N ASN A 241 -6.71 3.43 -7.91
CA ASN A 241 -5.91 3.96 -9.01
C ASN A 241 -6.80 4.59 -10.09
N LYS A 242 -7.90 3.93 -10.46
CA LYS A 242 -8.88 4.46 -11.42
C LYS A 242 -9.58 5.71 -10.89
N VAL A 243 -10.05 5.69 -9.64
CA VAL A 243 -10.71 6.83 -9.00
C VAL A 243 -9.79 8.03 -8.99
N SER A 244 -8.53 7.88 -8.58
CA SER A 244 -7.54 8.97 -8.60
C SER A 244 -7.38 9.60 -9.99
N LEU A 245 -7.33 8.80 -11.07
CA LEU A 245 -7.27 9.32 -12.44
C LEU A 245 -8.53 10.13 -12.81
N LEU A 246 -9.71 9.67 -12.40
CA LEU A 246 -10.97 10.36 -12.66
C LEU A 246 -11.10 11.64 -11.84
N THR A 247 -10.74 11.61 -10.56
CA THR A 247 -10.68 12.80 -9.68
C THR A 247 -9.80 13.88 -10.30
N ASN A 248 -8.61 13.52 -10.79
CA ASN A 248 -7.72 14.46 -11.47
C ASN A 248 -8.32 15.00 -12.77
N SER A 249 -8.96 14.13 -13.57
CA SER A 249 -9.62 14.53 -14.82
C SER A 249 -10.81 15.48 -14.58
N ASN A 250 -11.48 15.35 -13.42
CA ASN A 250 -12.59 16.18 -13.00
C ASN A 250 -12.15 17.50 -12.33
N GLY A 251 -10.84 17.77 -12.25
CA GLY A 251 -10.30 19.01 -11.68
C GLY A 251 -10.14 18.99 -10.15
N GLY A 252 -10.22 17.83 -9.52
CA GLY A 252 -10.04 17.65 -8.07
C GLY A 252 -11.16 16.82 -7.44
N PHE A 253 -11.10 16.72 -6.11
CA PHE A 253 -12.09 15.99 -5.32
C PHE A 253 -13.49 16.61 -5.43
N THR A 254 -14.51 15.76 -5.41
CA THR A 254 -15.89 16.18 -5.27
C THR A 254 -16.08 16.95 -3.97
N THR A 255 -16.81 18.05 -4.04
CA THR A 255 -17.16 18.89 -2.88
C THR A 255 -18.66 18.78 -2.60
N LEU A 256 -19.11 19.27 -1.44
CA LEU A 256 -20.53 19.31 -1.11
C LEU A 256 -21.38 20.06 -2.17
N ALA A 257 -20.79 21.12 -2.75
CA ALA A 257 -21.41 21.95 -3.77
C ALA A 257 -21.39 21.32 -5.17
N SER A 258 -20.32 20.57 -5.50
CA SER A 258 -20.16 19.96 -6.83
C SER A 258 -20.65 18.51 -6.93
N MET A 259 -21.10 17.90 -5.83
CA MET A 259 -21.53 16.50 -5.82
C MET A 259 -22.79 16.27 -6.67
N SER A 260 -22.59 15.65 -7.83
CA SER A 260 -23.63 15.15 -8.74
C SER A 260 -23.76 13.63 -8.74
N ASP A 261 -22.66 12.91 -8.46
CA ASP A 261 -22.62 11.45 -8.33
C ASP A 261 -22.21 11.05 -6.90
N PRO A 262 -23.18 10.66 -6.04
CA PRO A 262 -22.91 10.19 -4.69
C PRO A 262 -22.01 8.95 -4.61
N ALA A 263 -22.11 8.03 -5.57
CA ALA A 263 -21.31 6.80 -5.57
C ALA A 263 -19.84 7.10 -5.90
N PHE A 264 -19.61 8.01 -6.85
CA PHE A 264 -18.26 8.47 -7.15
C PHE A 264 -17.66 9.25 -5.97
N ALA A 265 -18.42 10.17 -5.37
CA ALA A 265 -17.97 10.91 -4.19
C ALA A 265 -17.53 9.98 -3.04
N LEU A 266 -18.33 8.95 -2.71
CA LEU A 266 -17.92 7.96 -1.70
C LEU A 266 -16.72 7.12 -2.13
N SER A 267 -16.54 6.87 -3.43
CA SER A 267 -15.35 6.18 -3.94
C SER A 267 -14.09 7.01 -3.73
N GLU A 268 -14.14 8.32 -4.00
CA GLU A 268 -13.03 9.24 -3.72
C GLU A 268 -12.69 9.27 -2.23
N GLN A 269 -13.72 9.40 -1.39
CA GLN A 269 -13.53 9.46 0.06
C GLN A 269 -12.98 8.15 0.63
N PHE A 270 -13.37 7.01 0.08
CA PHE A 270 -12.82 5.71 0.48
C PHE A 270 -11.34 5.58 0.12
N CYS A 271 -10.97 5.97 -1.10
CA CYS A 271 -9.58 5.91 -1.54
C CYS A 271 -8.68 6.88 -0.79
N LEU A 272 -9.22 8.02 -0.38
CA LEU A 272 -8.55 8.93 0.55
C LEU A 272 -8.36 8.28 1.93
N ALA A 273 -9.42 7.72 2.53
CA ALA A 273 -9.36 7.05 3.83
C ALA A 273 -8.39 5.86 3.83
N ARG A 274 -8.38 5.06 2.75
CA ARG A 274 -7.40 3.97 2.55
C ARG A 274 -5.96 4.48 2.60
N THR A 275 -5.67 5.63 1.98
CA THR A 275 -4.32 6.21 1.99
C THR A 275 -3.89 6.58 3.42
N TYR A 276 -4.77 7.20 4.20
CA TYR A 276 -4.51 7.52 5.61
C TYR A 276 -4.36 6.26 6.48
N ALA A 277 -5.20 5.24 6.28
CA ALA A 277 -5.10 3.96 6.98
C ALA A 277 -3.75 3.26 6.72
N ILE A 278 -3.24 3.34 5.48
CA ILE A 278 -1.94 2.79 5.12
C ILE A 278 -0.82 3.56 5.83
N ALA A 279 -0.82 4.89 5.73
CA ALA A 279 0.20 5.75 6.31
C ALA A 279 0.29 5.60 7.84
N GLU A 280 -0.84 5.62 8.54
CA GLU A 280 -0.88 5.45 10.01
C GLU A 280 -0.26 4.11 10.44
N GLY A 281 -0.58 3.02 9.74
CA GLY A 281 0.01 1.71 10.04
C GLY A 281 1.51 1.65 9.74
N GLU A 282 1.99 2.28 8.66
CA GLU A 282 3.42 2.37 8.35
C GLU A 282 4.18 3.20 9.41
N ASP A 283 3.57 4.26 9.92
CA ASP A 283 4.09 5.07 11.02
C ASP A 283 4.22 4.28 12.32
N LEU A 284 3.24 3.42 12.61
CA LEU A 284 3.29 2.49 13.75
C LEU A 284 4.37 1.42 13.55
N VAL A 285 4.50 0.83 12.36
CA VAL A 285 5.56 -0.16 12.07
C VAL A 285 6.95 0.43 12.35
N ARG A 286 7.19 1.70 12.00
CA ARG A 286 8.47 2.38 12.30
C ARG A 286 8.76 2.48 13.80
N LYS A 287 7.74 2.48 14.66
CA LYS A 287 7.87 2.49 16.12
C LYS A 287 8.16 1.10 16.71
N VAL A 288 7.88 0.02 15.96
CA VAL A 288 8.11 -1.38 16.36
C VAL A 288 9.29 -2.00 15.59
N ALA A 289 10.36 -1.22 15.37
CA ALA A 289 11.49 -1.48 14.46
C ALA A 289 12.27 -2.80 14.69
N GLN A 290 11.92 -3.61 15.70
CA GLN A 290 12.54 -4.89 16.00
C GLN A 290 12.02 -6.06 15.14
N ILE A 291 10.94 -5.85 14.37
CA ILE A 291 10.31 -6.90 13.54
C ILE A 291 10.44 -6.54 12.06
N GLN A 292 10.78 -7.52 11.21
CA GLN A 292 10.92 -7.30 9.77
C GLN A 292 9.55 -7.08 9.09
N PRO A 293 9.44 -6.22 8.06
CA PRO A 293 8.17 -5.93 7.40
C PRO A 293 7.43 -7.16 6.85
N ASP A 294 8.17 -8.15 6.33
CA ASP A 294 7.58 -9.39 5.81
C ASP A 294 7.04 -10.29 6.92
N GLU A 295 7.69 -10.29 8.09
CA GLU A 295 7.22 -11.00 9.26
C GLU A 295 5.94 -10.36 9.83
N ILE A 296 5.90 -9.02 9.93
CA ILE A 296 4.69 -8.28 10.30
C ILE A 296 3.54 -8.64 9.35
N ALA A 297 3.82 -8.67 8.05
CA ALA A 297 2.78 -8.98 7.09
C ALA A 297 2.28 -10.42 7.19
N ALA A 298 3.16 -11.39 7.43
CA ALA A 298 2.77 -12.78 7.68
C ALA A 298 1.91 -12.92 8.95
N GLN A 299 2.26 -12.21 10.02
CA GLN A 299 1.47 -12.17 11.26
C GLN A 299 0.08 -11.57 11.01
N CYS A 300 -0.01 -10.49 10.23
CA CYS A 300 -1.29 -9.88 9.88
C CYS A 300 -2.14 -10.75 8.95
N GLU A 301 -1.53 -11.51 8.04
CA GLU A 301 -2.25 -12.48 7.20
C GLU A 301 -2.84 -13.63 8.01
N ALA A 302 -2.17 -14.05 9.09
CA ALA A 302 -2.68 -15.07 10.02
C ALA A 302 -3.94 -14.62 10.78
N LEU A 303 -4.20 -13.30 10.88
CA LEU A 303 -5.42 -12.77 11.45
C LEU A 303 -6.65 -12.96 10.53
N GLY A 304 -6.42 -13.09 9.21
CA GLY A 304 -7.48 -13.20 8.21
C GLY A 304 -8.48 -14.33 8.48
N PRO A 305 -8.02 -15.59 8.62
CA PRO A 305 -8.91 -16.72 8.94
C PRO A 305 -9.70 -16.54 10.24
N LEU A 306 -9.14 -15.87 11.25
CA LEU A 306 -9.79 -15.61 12.54
C LEU A 306 -10.93 -14.58 12.43
N LEU A 307 -10.81 -13.62 11.50
CA LEU A 307 -11.78 -12.55 11.34
C LEU A 307 -12.79 -12.81 10.21
N LYS A 308 -12.59 -13.88 9.43
CA LYS A 308 -13.38 -14.18 8.23
C LYS A 308 -14.89 -14.19 8.48
N ASP A 309 -15.33 -14.85 9.55
CA ASP A 309 -16.76 -14.97 9.85
C ASP A 309 -17.37 -13.63 10.27
N HIS A 310 -16.60 -12.79 10.97
CA HIS A 310 -17.02 -11.44 11.34
C HIS A 310 -17.13 -10.52 10.11
N VAL A 311 -16.20 -10.62 9.16
CA VAL A 311 -16.25 -9.89 7.89
C VAL A 311 -17.43 -10.36 7.05
N ALA A 312 -17.68 -11.66 6.96
CA ALA A 312 -18.84 -12.21 6.25
C ALA A 312 -20.17 -11.74 6.88
N ALA A 313 -20.24 -11.67 8.21
CA ALA A 313 -21.41 -11.20 8.94
C ALA A 313 -21.84 -9.78 8.58
N LEU A 314 -20.93 -8.90 8.12
CA LEU A 314 -21.28 -7.55 7.64
C LEU A 314 -22.30 -7.55 6.50
N SER A 315 -22.30 -8.59 5.67
CA SER A 315 -23.25 -8.69 4.55
C SER A 315 -24.59 -9.31 4.96
N LEU A 316 -24.71 -9.84 6.17
CA LEU A 316 -25.79 -10.74 6.59
C LEU A 316 -26.53 -10.26 7.84
N LYS A 317 -25.86 -9.58 8.75
CA LYS A 317 -26.39 -9.18 10.07
C LYS A 317 -26.49 -7.67 10.20
N SER A 318 -27.23 -7.23 11.22
CA SER A 318 -27.25 -5.82 11.60
C SER A 318 -25.91 -5.39 12.21
N GLN A 319 -25.61 -4.09 12.17
CA GLN A 319 -24.38 -3.54 12.76
C GLN A 319 -24.22 -3.94 14.24
N SER A 320 -25.28 -3.85 15.03
CA SER A 320 -25.24 -4.13 16.47
C SER A 320 -24.93 -5.60 16.77
N GLU A 321 -25.42 -6.53 15.94
CA GLU A 321 -25.07 -7.96 16.05
C GLU A 321 -23.62 -8.20 15.67
N VAL A 322 -23.12 -7.61 14.57
CA VAL A 322 -21.71 -7.72 14.18
C VAL A 322 -20.79 -7.19 15.30
N LEU A 323 -21.09 -6.01 15.84
CA LEU A 323 -20.29 -5.42 16.91
C LEU A 323 -20.31 -6.28 18.19
N ARG A 324 -21.41 -6.94 18.50
CA ARG A 324 -21.51 -7.88 19.64
C ARG A 324 -20.64 -9.12 19.43
N ASP A 325 -20.69 -9.71 18.23
CA ASP A 325 -19.88 -10.88 17.88
C ASP A 325 -18.39 -10.55 17.95
N VAL A 326 -17.98 -9.40 17.38
CA VAL A 326 -16.58 -8.94 17.41
C VAL A 326 -16.15 -8.55 18.83
N SER A 327 -17.04 -7.97 19.65
CA SER A 327 -16.75 -7.71 21.08
C SER A 327 -16.44 -9.00 21.83
N THR A 328 -17.19 -10.07 21.55
CA THR A 328 -16.92 -11.39 22.16
C THR A 328 -15.56 -11.94 21.72
N PHE A 329 -15.19 -11.76 20.45
CA PHE A 329 -13.86 -12.12 19.95
C PHE A 329 -12.75 -11.33 20.68
N VAL A 330 -12.88 -10.01 20.79
CA VAL A 330 -11.90 -9.14 21.47
C VAL A 330 -11.71 -9.55 22.94
N LEU A 331 -12.80 -9.84 23.67
CA LEU A 331 -12.73 -10.29 25.07
C LEU A 331 -11.98 -11.62 25.23
N ASN A 332 -11.99 -12.48 24.20
CA ASN A 332 -11.32 -13.78 24.21
C ASN A 332 -9.89 -13.75 23.64
N ALA A 333 -9.46 -12.61 23.06
CA ALA A 333 -8.15 -12.50 22.42
C ALA A 333 -6.97 -12.55 23.40
N GLY A 334 -7.21 -12.35 24.70
CA GLY A 334 -6.18 -12.40 25.74
C GLY A 334 -5.13 -11.27 25.67
N MET A 335 -5.40 -10.22 24.88
CA MET A 335 -4.53 -9.06 24.71
C MET A 335 -5.08 -7.81 25.40
N ALA A 336 -4.20 -6.89 25.80
CA ALA A 336 -4.60 -5.56 26.26
C ALA A 336 -5.28 -4.76 25.11
N PRO A 337 -6.37 -4.03 25.36
CA PRO A 337 -7.10 -3.27 24.34
C PRO A 337 -6.24 -2.32 23.51
N GLU A 338 -5.32 -1.58 24.15
CA GLU A 338 -4.46 -0.60 23.50
C GLU A 338 -3.43 -1.28 22.58
N GLN A 339 -2.88 -2.42 23.02
CA GLN A 339 -1.97 -3.22 22.21
C GLN A 339 -2.71 -3.82 21.00
N LEU A 340 -3.94 -4.29 21.20
CA LEU A 340 -4.76 -4.83 20.12
C LEU A 340 -5.14 -3.75 19.10
N ALA A 341 -5.43 -2.52 19.55
CA ALA A 341 -5.70 -1.39 18.66
C ALA A 341 -4.47 -1.05 17.80
N GLY A 342 -3.27 -1.02 18.39
CA GLY A 342 -2.02 -0.84 17.67
C GLY A 342 -1.79 -1.93 16.60
N THR A 343 -1.96 -3.19 16.98
CA THR A 343 -1.88 -4.33 16.04
C THR A 343 -2.90 -4.23 14.93
N ALA A 344 -4.15 -3.87 15.25
CA ALA A 344 -5.21 -3.71 14.25
C ALA A 344 -4.88 -2.59 13.25
N LYS A 345 -4.35 -1.44 13.67
CA LYS A 345 -3.92 -0.37 12.73
C LYS A 345 -2.82 -0.83 11.78
N ILE A 346 -1.82 -1.54 12.30
CA ILE A 346 -0.73 -2.11 11.49
C ILE A 346 -1.30 -3.11 10.48
N CYS A 347 -2.12 -4.06 10.94
CA CYS A 347 -2.68 -5.09 10.08
C CYS A 347 -3.71 -4.55 9.08
N MET A 348 -4.45 -3.50 9.43
CA MET A 348 -5.30 -2.78 8.49
C MET A 348 -4.47 -2.19 7.33
N SER A 349 -3.33 -1.55 7.63
CA SER A 349 -2.40 -1.06 6.60
C SER A 349 -1.87 -2.19 5.71
N VAL A 350 -1.41 -3.31 6.31
CA VAL A 350 -0.98 -4.50 5.55
C VAL A 350 -2.10 -5.01 4.64
N GLY A 351 -3.31 -5.14 5.17
CA GLY A 351 -4.49 -5.59 4.44
C GLY A 351 -4.77 -4.72 3.22
N TYR A 352 -4.77 -3.39 3.38
CA TYR A 352 -4.97 -2.49 2.25
C TYR A 352 -3.82 -2.50 1.23
N ARG A 353 -2.56 -2.59 1.68
CA ARG A 353 -1.38 -2.64 0.77
C ARG A 353 -1.34 -3.93 -0.05
N ARG A 354 -1.74 -5.05 0.55
CA ARG A 354 -1.76 -6.39 -0.08
C ARG A 354 -3.11 -6.74 -0.70
N ASP A 355 -4.07 -5.81 -0.69
CA ASP A 355 -5.43 -6.02 -1.17
C ASP A 355 -6.16 -7.21 -0.50
N ASN A 356 -5.77 -7.52 0.74
CA ASN A 356 -6.41 -8.52 1.58
C ASN A 356 -7.52 -7.87 2.40
N MET A 357 -8.73 -7.86 1.84
CA MET A 357 -9.87 -7.17 2.44
C MET A 357 -10.34 -7.81 3.74
N THR A 358 -10.22 -9.12 3.90
CA THR A 358 -10.58 -9.79 5.17
C THR A 358 -9.74 -9.27 6.33
N VAL A 359 -8.43 -9.11 6.12
CA VAL A 359 -7.54 -8.52 7.12
C VAL A 359 -7.83 -7.03 7.31
N ALA A 360 -8.03 -6.26 6.23
CA ALA A 360 -8.29 -4.82 6.31
C ALA A 360 -9.61 -4.50 7.05
N ILE A 361 -10.71 -5.11 6.62
CA ILE A 361 -12.05 -4.94 7.19
C ILE A 361 -12.09 -5.48 8.62
N GLY A 362 -11.55 -6.68 8.84
CA GLY A 362 -11.51 -7.30 10.15
C GLY A 362 -10.76 -6.43 11.15
N SER A 363 -9.61 -5.88 10.77
CA SER A 363 -8.85 -4.96 11.62
C SER A 363 -9.63 -3.66 11.91
N GLY A 364 -10.34 -3.11 10.91
CA GLY A 364 -11.25 -1.99 11.11
C GLY A 364 -12.38 -2.30 12.11
N LEU A 365 -12.95 -3.50 12.07
CA LEU A 365 -13.97 -3.96 13.04
C LEU A 365 -13.42 -4.01 14.47
N LEU A 366 -12.20 -4.52 14.65
CA LEU A 366 -11.53 -4.53 15.95
C LEU A 366 -11.41 -3.11 16.50
N LEU A 367 -10.96 -2.15 15.67
CA LEU A 367 -10.81 -0.75 16.08
C LEU A 367 -12.13 -0.11 16.50
N VAL A 368 -13.23 -0.38 15.78
CA VAL A 368 -14.55 0.14 16.16
C VAL A 368 -15.00 -0.39 17.52
N VAL A 369 -14.82 -1.69 17.77
CA VAL A 369 -15.16 -2.32 19.06
C VAL A 369 -14.27 -1.83 20.20
N LEU A 370 -12.99 -1.56 19.92
CA LEU A 370 -12.04 -0.99 20.89
C LEU A 370 -12.29 0.50 21.19
N GLY A 371 -13.35 1.09 20.64
CA GLY A 371 -13.78 2.46 20.94
C GLY A 371 -13.32 3.50 19.92
N GLU A 372 -12.51 3.12 18.93
CA GLU A 372 -12.08 4.01 17.84
C GLU A 372 -13.15 4.07 16.74
N LYS A 373 -14.33 4.57 17.09
CA LYS A 373 -15.54 4.56 16.26
C LYS A 373 -15.39 5.24 14.90
N VAL A 374 -14.41 6.14 14.72
CA VAL A 374 -14.14 6.81 13.44
C VAL A 374 -13.77 5.80 12.34
N TYR A 375 -13.16 4.66 12.70
CA TYR A 375 -12.86 3.58 11.74
C TYR A 375 -14.12 2.90 11.16
N ALA A 376 -15.31 3.13 11.72
CA ALA A 376 -16.57 2.65 11.15
C ALA A 376 -16.83 3.21 9.74
N GLU A 377 -16.22 4.34 9.39
CA GLU A 377 -16.30 4.91 8.04
C GLU A 377 -15.80 3.94 6.98
N LEU A 378 -14.69 3.23 7.26
CA LEU A 378 -14.13 2.23 6.33
C LEU A 378 -15.14 1.10 6.09
N ILE A 379 -15.82 0.63 7.13
CA ILE A 379 -16.83 -0.42 7.03
C ILE A 379 -18.02 0.04 6.18
N GLY A 380 -18.46 1.29 6.35
CA GLY A 380 -19.46 1.91 5.49
C GLY A 380 -19.03 1.94 4.01
N HIS A 381 -17.77 2.29 3.75
CA HIS A 381 -17.22 2.27 2.39
C HIS A 381 -17.19 0.87 1.78
N HIS A 382 -16.68 -0.12 2.51
CA HIS A 382 -16.66 -1.52 2.04
C HIS A 382 -18.06 -2.03 1.68
N LEU A 383 -19.06 -1.81 2.54
CA LEU A 383 -20.45 -2.21 2.28
C LEU A 383 -21.10 -1.44 1.13
N SER A 384 -20.92 -0.12 1.07
CA SER A 384 -21.55 0.69 0.02
C SER A 384 -21.01 0.41 -1.39
N GLN A 385 -19.73 0.04 -1.48
CA GLN A 385 -19.02 -0.17 -2.75
C GLN A 385 -18.80 -1.64 -3.11
N GLY A 386 -18.89 -2.57 -2.15
CA GLY A 386 -18.78 -4.02 -2.38
C GLY A 386 -17.35 -4.52 -2.53
N PHE A 387 -16.40 -3.97 -1.76
CA PHE A 387 -15.02 -4.46 -1.73
C PHE A 387 -14.81 -5.31 -0.48
N GLY A 388 -14.55 -6.61 -0.65
CA GLY A 388 -14.40 -7.55 0.47
C GLY A 388 -15.69 -7.88 1.24
N THR A 389 -16.81 -7.30 0.82
CA THR A 389 -18.16 -7.62 1.29
C THR A 389 -19.12 -7.63 0.09
N SER A 390 -20.33 -8.14 0.28
CA SER A 390 -21.40 -7.86 -0.66
C SER A 390 -21.74 -6.37 -0.66
N ARG A 391 -22.18 -5.84 -1.81
CA ARG A 391 -22.63 -4.45 -1.90
C ARG A 391 -23.98 -4.28 -1.21
N ARG A 392 -23.99 -3.59 -0.06
CA ARG A 392 -25.13 -3.36 0.84
C ARG A 392 -25.17 -1.90 1.31
N PRO A 393 -25.54 -0.94 0.42
CA PRO A 393 -25.66 0.47 0.80
C PRO A 393 -26.68 0.70 1.93
N ASP A 394 -27.68 -0.17 2.04
CA ASP A 394 -28.67 -0.19 3.10
C ASP A 394 -28.06 -0.47 4.48
N LEU A 395 -27.09 -1.39 4.57
CA LEU A 395 -26.36 -1.68 5.82
C LEU A 395 -25.20 -0.70 6.07
N ALA A 396 -24.64 -0.10 5.02
CA ALA A 396 -23.53 0.85 5.13
C ALA A 396 -23.87 2.09 5.96
N MET A 397 -25.13 2.54 5.91
CA MET A 397 -25.58 3.78 6.57
C MET A 397 -25.29 3.81 8.06
N ALA A 398 -25.57 2.73 8.78
CA ALA A 398 -25.34 2.67 10.22
C ALA A 398 -23.85 2.82 10.59
N TRP A 399 -22.96 2.32 9.73
CA TRP A 399 -21.52 2.44 9.89
C TRP A 399 -21.02 3.87 9.63
N TYR A 400 -21.50 4.53 8.58
CA TYR A 400 -21.22 5.96 8.37
C TYR A 400 -21.75 6.81 9.52
N ASP A 401 -23.00 6.61 9.95
CA ASP A 401 -23.60 7.36 11.06
C ASP A 401 -22.79 7.18 12.36
N THR A 402 -22.26 5.98 12.62
CA THR A 402 -21.39 5.71 13.79
C THR A 402 -20.11 6.54 13.77
N ALA A 403 -19.40 6.57 12.63
CA ALA A 403 -18.18 7.35 12.48
C ALA A 403 -18.45 8.86 12.55
N LEU A 404 -19.48 9.32 11.83
CA LEU A 404 -19.85 10.74 11.78
C LEU A 404 -20.33 11.24 13.15
N THR A 405 -21.13 10.47 13.88
CA THR A 405 -21.56 10.82 15.24
C THR A 405 -20.37 10.90 16.20
N ALA A 406 -19.38 10.01 16.07
CA ALA A 406 -18.17 10.07 16.88
C ALA A 406 -17.40 11.37 16.63
N LEU A 407 -17.27 11.78 15.36
CA LEU A 407 -16.64 13.05 14.97
C LEU A 407 -17.43 14.26 15.48
N ASP A 408 -18.76 14.26 15.31
CA ASP A 408 -19.64 15.31 15.83
C ASP A 408 -19.54 15.43 17.37
N SER A 409 -19.24 14.33 18.06
CA SER A 409 -19.04 14.26 19.51
C SER A 409 -17.61 14.59 19.97
N GLY A 410 -16.73 15.04 19.05
CA GLY A 410 -15.37 15.49 19.36
C GLY A 410 -14.28 14.43 19.25
N ALA A 411 -14.55 13.27 18.65
CA ALA A 411 -13.49 12.31 18.34
C ALA A 411 -12.50 12.90 17.32
N VAL A 412 -11.22 12.53 17.43
CA VAL A 412 -10.18 12.97 16.49
C VAL A 412 -10.40 12.30 15.13
N ALA A 413 -10.43 13.11 14.06
CA ALA A 413 -10.48 12.60 12.70
C ALA A 413 -9.17 11.88 12.35
N VAL A 414 -9.26 10.60 11.97
CA VAL A 414 -8.10 9.80 11.53
C VAL A 414 -7.96 9.77 10.01
N PHE A 415 -8.99 10.18 9.27
CA PHE A 415 -9.00 10.28 7.82
C PHE A 415 -9.19 11.73 7.41
N ALA A 416 -8.23 12.28 6.67
CA ALA A 416 -8.23 13.68 6.22
C ALA A 416 -8.55 14.70 7.35
N PRO A 417 -7.79 14.70 8.47
CA PRO A 417 -8.06 15.56 9.63
C PRO A 417 -8.13 17.06 9.33
N GLY A 418 -7.50 17.52 8.24
CA GLY A 418 -7.53 18.90 7.80
C GLY A 418 -8.75 19.29 6.93
N GLN A 419 -9.74 18.40 6.75
CA GLN A 419 -10.89 18.60 5.86
C GLN A 419 -12.22 18.36 6.60
N PRO A 420 -12.63 19.23 7.54
CA PRO A 420 -13.87 19.03 8.30
C PRO A 420 -15.13 19.00 7.42
N GLU A 421 -15.13 19.67 6.26
CA GLU A 421 -16.22 19.66 5.28
C GLU A 421 -16.48 18.28 4.68
N ARG A 422 -15.51 17.37 4.75
CA ARG A 422 -15.61 15.99 4.29
C ARG A 422 -16.74 15.23 4.96
N ASN A 423 -16.98 15.47 6.24
CA ASN A 423 -18.02 14.78 7.01
C ASN A 423 -19.41 15.07 6.44
N ALA A 424 -19.66 16.32 6.06
CA ALA A 424 -20.91 16.74 5.44
C ALA A 424 -21.08 16.12 4.04
N LEU A 425 -19.99 16.02 3.26
CA LEU A 425 -20.01 15.36 1.95
C LEU A 425 -20.33 13.87 2.07
N ILE A 426 -19.64 13.14 2.96
CA ILE A 426 -19.90 11.71 3.19
C ILE A 426 -21.34 11.49 3.62
N ARG A 427 -21.84 12.31 4.56
CA ARG A 427 -23.23 12.25 5.01
C ARG A 427 -24.18 12.44 3.82
N LYS A 428 -24.05 13.53 3.06
CA LYS A 428 -24.91 13.79 1.90
C LYS A 428 -24.88 12.62 0.90
N ALA A 429 -23.68 12.16 0.55
CA ALA A 429 -23.49 11.08 -0.43
C ALA A 429 -24.09 9.75 0.03
N ALA A 430 -23.84 9.35 1.29
CA ALA A 430 -24.34 8.11 1.86
C ALA A 430 -25.87 8.11 1.92
N TYR A 431 -26.49 9.19 2.41
CA TYR A 431 -27.96 9.31 2.48
C TYR A 431 -28.59 9.23 1.09
N SER A 432 -28.01 9.91 0.09
CA SER A 432 -28.48 9.84 -1.30
C SER A 432 -28.44 8.42 -1.89
N LEU A 433 -27.44 7.60 -1.56
CA LEU A 433 -27.37 6.20 -2.02
C LEU A 433 -28.27 5.24 -1.23
N GLY A 434 -28.53 5.55 0.04
CA GLY A 434 -29.39 4.73 0.91
C GLY A 434 -30.88 4.90 0.66
N GLY A 435 -31.28 5.70 -0.34
CA GLY A 435 -32.69 5.99 -0.65
C GLY A 435 -33.41 6.77 0.46
N ARG A 436 -32.66 7.37 1.40
CA ARG A 436 -33.20 8.26 2.43
C ARG A 436 -33.12 9.67 1.88
N ASP A 437 -34.28 10.30 1.71
CA ASP A 437 -34.37 11.65 1.21
C ASP A 437 -33.51 12.59 2.07
N SER A 438 -32.59 13.30 1.42
CA SER A 438 -31.64 14.26 2.01
C SER A 438 -32.34 15.48 2.65
N SER A 439 -33.67 15.47 2.68
CA SER A 439 -34.56 16.47 3.26
C SER A 439 -34.80 16.32 4.77
N ARG A 440 -34.25 15.29 5.43
CA ARG A 440 -34.14 15.32 6.90
C ARG A 440 -33.07 16.34 7.27
N ALA A 441 -33.53 17.58 7.41
CA ALA A 441 -32.79 18.67 8.01
C ALA A 441 -31.94 18.13 9.16
N VAL A 442 -30.63 18.38 9.08
CA VAL A 442 -29.76 18.34 10.24
C VAL A 442 -30.50 19.12 11.32
N PRO A 443 -30.77 18.56 12.52
CA PRO A 443 -31.17 19.40 13.64
C PRO A 443 -30.09 20.45 13.76
N SER A 444 -30.42 21.70 13.46
CA SER A 444 -29.54 22.81 13.78
C SER A 444 -29.41 22.78 15.29
N PHE A 445 -28.31 22.21 15.79
CA PHE A 445 -27.92 22.39 17.18
C PHE A 445 -27.53 23.86 17.29
N ASP A 446 -28.48 24.64 17.77
CA ASP A 446 -28.23 25.97 18.30
C ASP A 446 -27.15 25.83 19.38
N ASN A 447 -25.92 26.18 19.03
CA ASN A 447 -24.76 26.15 19.92
C ASN A 447 -24.74 27.34 20.89
N THR A 448 -25.90 27.94 21.20
CA THR A 448 -26.00 28.81 22.38
C THR A 448 -25.86 27.93 23.63
N PRO A 449 -24.82 28.14 24.46
CA PRO A 449 -24.71 27.43 25.72
C PRO A 449 -25.89 27.86 26.60
N LYS A 450 -26.91 27.02 26.70
CA LYS A 450 -27.95 27.19 27.72
C LYS A 450 -27.27 26.88 29.06
N PRO A 451 -27.16 27.85 29.97
CA PRO A 451 -26.54 27.58 31.27
C PRO A 451 -27.38 26.54 32.00
N THR A 452 -26.75 25.42 32.34
CA THR A 452 -27.32 24.39 33.19
C THR A 452 -27.54 24.98 34.58
N ALA A 453 -28.79 25.27 34.92
CA ALA A 453 -29.16 25.59 36.29
C ALA A 453 -28.97 24.32 37.14
N LEU A 454 -27.97 24.35 38.03
CA LEU A 454 -27.81 23.33 39.07
C LEU A 454 -28.99 23.45 40.06
N PRO A 455 -29.60 22.35 40.50
CA PRO A 455 -30.61 22.40 41.55
C PRO A 455 -29.96 22.82 42.88
N SER A 456 -30.38 23.97 43.42
CA SER A 456 -30.05 24.39 44.77
C SER A 456 -30.91 23.62 45.77
N PHE A 457 -30.30 22.78 46.60
CA PHE A 457 -30.95 22.25 47.79
C PHE A 457 -30.85 23.29 48.91
N SER A 458 -31.98 23.89 49.28
CA SER A 458 -32.08 24.66 50.52
C SER A 458 -32.21 23.68 51.68
N VAL A 459 -31.28 23.74 52.63
CA VAL A 459 -31.43 23.11 53.94
C VAL A 459 -32.02 24.17 54.86
N GLU A 460 -33.28 24.02 55.24
CA GLU A 460 -33.89 24.81 56.32
C GLU A 460 -33.36 24.31 57.67
N ASN A 461 -32.97 25.27 58.51
CA ASN A 461 -32.46 25.09 59.86
C ASN A 461 -33.56 25.43 60.87
#